data_AF-A0A929INF4-F1
#
_entry.id   AF-A0A929INF4-F1
#
_cell.length_a   1.000
_cell.length_b   1.000
_cell.length_c   1.000
_cell.angle_alpha   90.00
_cell.angle_beta   90.00
_cell.angle_gamma   90.00
#
_symmetry.space_group_name_H-M   'P 1'
#
loop_
_entity.id
_entity.type
_entity.pdbx_description
1 polymer ?
#
loop_
_entity_poly.entity_id
_entity_poly.type
_entity_poly.pdbx_seq_one_letter_code
_entity_poly.pdbx_strand_id
1 'polypeptide(L)'
;MTNLNTFESVFKSADKPVFEYQPVTVDRILLVTDLTAGEVGAMVPQLREFLAAVDDGHCDWKALGAADFDNVKALLDQVEAYRPDLIISWRHLRSDAWKWPFSLGE
;
A
#
# COMPACT_ATOMS: atom_id res chain seq x y z
N MET A 1 -21.60 11.21 49.89
CA MET A 1 -20.48 10.28 49.63
C MET A 1 -20.96 9.29 48.57
N THR A 2 -20.52 9.46 47.34
CA THR A 2 -20.92 8.61 46.21
C THR A 2 -20.01 7.38 46.24
N ASN A 3 -20.57 6.22 46.60
CA ASN A 3 -19.86 4.93 46.51
C ASN A 3 -19.65 4.60 45.04
N LEU A 4 -18.54 5.08 44.47
CA LEU A 4 -18.05 4.61 43.19
C LEU A 4 -17.66 3.13 43.40
N ASN A 5 -18.43 2.23 42.79
CA ASN A 5 -18.23 0.78 42.91
C ASN A 5 -17.00 0.39 42.08
N THR A 6 -15.81 0.55 42.65
CA THR A 6 -14.51 0.31 42.00
C THR A 6 -14.42 -1.11 41.43
N PHE A 7 -15.07 -2.09 42.05
CA PHE A 7 -15.12 -3.48 41.57
C PHE A 7 -15.86 -3.63 40.24
N GLU A 8 -17.00 -2.95 40.07
CA GLU A 8 -17.79 -3.04 38.84
C GLU A 8 -17.08 -2.36 37.67
N SER A 9 -16.34 -1.28 37.95
CA SER A 9 -15.50 -0.59 36.97
C SER A 9 -14.31 -1.41 36.49
N VAL A 10 -13.69 -2.21 37.37
CA VAL A 10 -12.56 -3.09 37.00
C VAL A 10 -13.05 -4.26 36.14
N PHE A 11 -14.19 -4.86 36.48
CA PHE A 11 -14.76 -5.97 35.68
C PHE A 11 -15.19 -5.53 34.27
N LYS A 12 -15.85 -4.37 34.13
CA LYS A 12 -16.22 -3.85 32.81
C LYS A 12 -15.02 -3.41 31.96
N SER A 13 -13.86 -3.13 32.57
CA SER A 13 -12.62 -2.82 31.84
C SER A 13 -11.90 -4.05 31.29
N ALA A 14 -12.23 -5.24 31.83
CA ALA A 14 -11.69 -6.52 31.38
C ALA A 14 -12.49 -7.12 30.21
N ASP A 15 -13.74 -6.69 30.03
CA ASP A 15 -14.57 -7.00 28.86
C ASP A 15 -14.14 -6.14 27.67
N LYS A 16 -13.00 -6.53 27.06
CA LYS A 16 -12.52 -5.94 25.83
C LYS A 16 -12.99 -6.80 24.67
N PRO A 17 -13.42 -6.21 23.54
CA PRO A 17 -13.71 -6.97 22.34
C PRO A 17 -12.48 -7.83 22.00
N VAL A 18 -12.70 -9.13 21.85
CA VAL A 18 -11.66 -10.06 21.42
C VAL A 18 -11.41 -9.80 19.95
N PHE A 19 -10.16 -9.53 19.59
CA PHE A 19 -9.79 -9.38 18.19
C PHE A 19 -9.86 -10.75 17.51
N GLU A 20 -10.53 -10.78 16.35
CA GLU A 20 -10.54 -11.94 15.48
C GLU A 20 -9.56 -11.72 14.33
N TYR A 21 -8.88 -12.79 13.93
CA TYR A 21 -8.04 -12.75 12.75
C TYR A 21 -8.93 -12.67 11.50
N GLN A 22 -8.76 -11.60 10.73
CA GLN A 22 -9.41 -11.44 9.44
C GLN A 22 -8.33 -11.36 8.36
N PRO A 23 -8.30 -12.30 7.41
CA PRO A 23 -7.36 -12.24 6.29
C PRO A 23 -7.72 -11.05 5.39
N VAL A 24 -6.69 -10.37 4.87
CA VAL A 24 -6.86 -9.28 3.91
C VAL A 24 -7.06 -9.90 2.54
N THR A 25 -8.16 -9.54 1.87
CA THR A 25 -8.43 -9.91 0.47
C THR A 25 -7.95 -8.80 -0.45
N VAL A 26 -7.13 -9.15 -1.45
CA VAL A 26 -6.59 -8.21 -2.43
C VAL A 26 -6.93 -8.73 -3.81
N ASP A 27 -7.79 -8.01 -4.55
CA ASP A 27 -8.20 -8.44 -5.89
C ASP A 27 -7.43 -7.67 -6.98
N ARG A 28 -7.07 -6.42 -6.72
CA ARG A 28 -6.39 -5.53 -7.67
C ARG A 28 -5.12 -4.95 -7.10
N ILE A 29 -4.00 -5.27 -7.74
CA ILE A 29 -2.67 -4.80 -7.39
C ILE A 29 -2.20 -3.80 -8.46
N LEU A 30 -1.76 -2.63 -8.00
CA LEU A 30 -1.16 -1.61 -8.85
C LEU A 30 0.31 -1.39 -8.48
N LEU A 31 1.20 -1.64 -9.42
CA LEU A 31 2.59 -1.18 -9.34
C LEU A 31 2.69 0.23 -9.93
N VAL A 32 3.25 1.17 -9.17
CA VAL A 32 3.60 2.52 -9.63
C VAL A 32 5.11 2.71 -9.50
N THR A 33 5.76 3.02 -10.61
CA THR A 33 7.21 3.13 -10.69
C THR A 33 7.63 4.09 -11.80
N ASP A 34 8.82 4.65 -11.68
CA ASP A 34 9.49 5.44 -12.71
C ASP A 34 10.52 4.63 -13.52
N LEU A 35 10.40 3.29 -13.49
CA LEU A 35 11.13 2.39 -14.37
C LEU A 35 10.62 2.42 -15.82
N THR A 36 11.50 2.01 -16.73
CA THR A 36 11.13 1.75 -18.13
C THR A 36 10.30 0.47 -18.25
N ALA A 37 9.54 0.33 -19.35
CA ALA A 37 8.69 -0.84 -19.58
C ALA A 37 9.45 -2.18 -19.50
N GLY A 38 10.71 -2.22 -19.93
CA GLY A 38 11.54 -3.43 -19.86
C GLY A 38 11.89 -3.82 -18.41
N GLU A 39 12.24 -2.83 -17.60
CA GLU A 39 12.57 -3.04 -16.17
C GLU A 39 11.32 -3.40 -15.36
N VAL A 40 10.17 -2.77 -15.67
CA VAL A 40 8.87 -3.14 -15.09
C VAL A 40 8.55 -4.61 -15.36
N GLY A 41 8.72 -5.06 -16.60
CA GLY A 41 8.47 -6.47 -16.98
C GLY A 41 9.34 -7.47 -16.22
N ALA A 42 10.58 -7.09 -15.87
CA ALA A 42 11.47 -7.92 -15.06
C ALA A 42 11.13 -7.90 -13.55
N MET A 43 10.52 -6.82 -13.07
CA MET A 43 10.18 -6.60 -11.66
C MET A 43 8.89 -7.31 -11.26
N VAL A 44 7.86 -7.28 -12.11
CA VAL A 44 6.52 -7.83 -11.78
C VAL A 44 6.57 -9.29 -11.31
N PRO A 45 7.31 -10.22 -11.95
CA PRO A 45 7.41 -11.60 -11.47
C PRO A 45 8.02 -11.71 -10.06
N GLN A 46 9.02 -10.88 -9.74
CA GLN A 46 9.67 -10.87 -8.43
C GLN A 46 8.72 -10.34 -7.35
N LEU A 47 7.92 -9.32 -7.66
CA LEU A 47 6.90 -8.79 -6.76
C LEU A 47 5.78 -9.80 -6.52
N ARG A 48 5.36 -10.53 -7.55
CA ARG A 48 4.39 -11.63 -7.41
C ARG A 48 4.88 -12.71 -6.47
N GLU A 49 6.14 -13.13 -6.61
CA GLU A 49 6.75 -14.10 -5.70
C GLU A 49 6.82 -13.56 -4.26
N PHE A 50 7.26 -12.30 -4.09
CA PHE A 50 7.32 -11.67 -2.78
C PHE A 50 5.94 -11.55 -2.11
N LEU A 51 4.90 -11.31 -2.91
CA LEU A 51 3.51 -11.14 -2.45
C LEU A 51 2.69 -12.44 -2.49
N ALA A 52 3.31 -13.61 -2.60
CA ALA A 52 2.60 -14.88 -2.67
C ALA A 52 1.67 -15.19 -1.47
N ALA A 53 1.83 -14.47 -0.34
CA ALA A 53 0.92 -14.57 0.80
C ALA A 53 -0.42 -13.83 0.61
N VAL A 54 -0.49 -12.91 -0.36
CA VAL A 54 -1.68 -12.11 -0.67
C VAL A 54 -2.14 -12.27 -2.12
N ASP A 55 -1.23 -12.60 -3.05
CA ASP A 55 -1.54 -12.94 -4.43
C ASP A 55 -1.80 -14.45 -4.54
N ASP A 56 -3.08 -14.81 -4.56
CA ASP A 56 -3.56 -16.19 -4.70
C ASP A 56 -3.54 -16.68 -6.16
N GLY A 57 -2.96 -15.91 -7.08
CA GLY A 57 -2.91 -16.17 -8.52
C GLY A 57 -4.10 -15.63 -9.30
N HIS A 58 -5.10 -15.05 -8.62
CA HIS A 58 -6.28 -14.45 -9.25
C HIS A 58 -6.27 -12.92 -9.23
N CYS A 59 -5.30 -12.29 -8.56
CA CYS A 59 -5.19 -10.84 -8.56
C CYS A 59 -5.04 -10.28 -9.98
N ASP A 60 -5.77 -9.20 -10.27
CA ASP A 60 -5.54 -8.36 -11.44
C ASP A 60 -4.34 -7.45 -11.17
N TRP A 61 -3.37 -7.48 -12.09
CA TRP A 61 -2.13 -6.74 -11.96
C TRP A 61 -2.06 -5.68 -13.05
N LYS A 62 -1.89 -4.43 -12.61
CA LYS A 62 -1.57 -3.30 -13.48
C LYS A 62 -0.24 -2.70 -13.06
N ALA A 63 0.59 -2.32 -14.01
CA ALA A 63 1.82 -1.57 -13.77
C ALA A 63 1.78 -0.25 -14.52
N LEU A 64 2.20 0.82 -13.84
CA LEU A 64 2.41 2.15 -14.38
C LEU A 64 3.91 2.46 -14.25
N GLY A 65 4.59 2.54 -15.38
CA GLY A 65 5.98 2.94 -15.50
C GLY A 65 6.16 4.42 -15.79
N ALA A 66 7.40 4.84 -16.05
CA ALA A 66 7.77 6.24 -16.28
C ALA A 66 7.01 6.95 -17.41
N ALA A 67 6.54 6.18 -18.39
CA ALA A 67 5.84 6.68 -19.57
C ALA A 67 4.32 6.79 -19.39
N ASP A 68 3.77 6.26 -18.29
CA ASP A 68 2.32 6.17 -18.09
C ASP A 68 1.75 7.39 -17.36
N PHE A 69 2.59 8.21 -16.73
CA PHE A 69 2.16 9.43 -16.03
C PHE A 69 3.23 10.53 -16.03
N ASP A 70 2.80 11.75 -16.37
CA ASP A 70 3.67 12.92 -16.43
C ASP A 70 3.60 13.79 -15.18
N ASN A 71 2.55 13.64 -14.37
CA ASN A 71 2.32 14.44 -13.18
C ASN A 71 1.43 13.68 -12.18
N VAL A 72 1.36 14.23 -10.95
CA VAL A 72 0.61 13.65 -9.84
C VAL A 72 -0.88 13.49 -10.17
N LYS A 73 -1.49 14.46 -10.85
CA LYS A 73 -2.92 14.39 -11.20
C LYS A 73 -3.18 13.22 -12.16
N ALA A 74 -2.38 13.08 -13.22
CA ALA A 74 -2.52 11.98 -14.17
C ALA A 74 -2.37 10.60 -13.49
N LEU A 75 -1.45 10.48 -12.52
CA LEU A 75 -1.31 9.28 -11.72
C LEU A 75 -2.56 9.01 -10.87
N LEU A 76 -3.06 10.03 -10.16
CA LEU A 76 -4.26 9.91 -9.33
C LEU A 76 -5.50 9.53 -10.15
N ASP A 77 -5.69 10.13 -11.33
CA ASP A 77 -6.78 9.79 -12.25
C ASP A 77 -6.73 8.29 -12.62
N GLN A 78 -5.54 7.74 -12.83
CA GLN A 78 -5.36 6.31 -13.10
C GLN A 78 -5.62 5.41 -11.89
N VAL A 79 -5.22 5.84 -10.69
CA VAL A 79 -5.51 5.13 -9.44
C VAL A 79 -7.02 5.10 -9.18
N GLU A 80 -7.71 6.22 -9.36
CA GLU A 80 -9.16 6.33 -9.20
C GLU A 80 -9.93 5.49 -10.21
N ALA A 81 -9.45 5.43 -11.47
CA ALA A 81 -10.06 4.62 -12.51
C ALA A 81 -9.87 3.11 -12.24
N TYR A 82 -8.68 2.70 -11.81
CA TYR A 82 -8.36 1.29 -11.58
C TYR A 82 -8.91 0.76 -10.24
N ARG A 83 -8.98 1.63 -9.22
CA ARG A 83 -9.36 1.32 -7.83
C ARG A 83 -8.61 0.11 -7.26
N PRO A 84 -7.27 0.19 -7.12
CA PRO A 84 -6.50 -0.90 -6.54
C PRO A 84 -6.83 -1.09 -5.05
N ASP A 85 -6.72 -2.33 -4.59
CA ASP A 85 -6.80 -2.67 -3.17
C ASP A 85 -5.41 -2.57 -2.51
N LEU A 86 -4.35 -2.75 -3.33
CA LEU A 86 -2.95 -2.60 -2.94
C LEU A 86 -2.17 -1.79 -3.98
N ILE A 87 -1.43 -0.79 -3.51
CA ILE A 87 -0.48 -0.02 -4.33
C ILE A 87 0.94 -0.34 -3.87
N ILE A 88 1.77 -0.77 -4.82
CA ILE A 88 3.21 -0.96 -4.64
C ILE A 88 3.91 0.21 -5.30
N SER A 89 4.70 0.94 -4.54
CA SER A 89 5.49 2.08 -5.03
C SER A 89 6.72 2.27 -4.17
N TRP A 90 7.71 2.98 -4.68
CA TRP A 90 8.79 3.52 -3.85
C TRP A 90 8.61 5.00 -3.57
N ARG A 91 9.39 5.46 -2.59
CA ARG A 91 9.46 6.88 -2.22
C ARG A 91 10.12 7.67 -3.36
N HIS A 92 9.67 8.90 -3.55
CA HIS A 92 10.26 9.86 -4.49
C HIS A 92 10.22 9.42 -5.97
N LEU A 93 9.06 8.97 -6.44
CA LEU A 93 8.83 8.72 -7.88
C LEU A 93 9.28 9.92 -8.72
N ARG A 94 10.12 9.66 -9.72
CA ARG A 94 10.69 10.65 -10.66
C ARG A 94 11.54 11.74 -10.02
N SER A 95 11.92 11.61 -8.75
CA SER A 95 12.79 12.60 -8.12
C SER A 95 14.26 12.27 -8.35
N ASP A 96 15.05 13.30 -8.66
CA ASP A 96 16.51 13.22 -8.69
C ASP A 96 17.13 13.59 -7.34
N ALA A 97 16.33 13.87 -6.29
CA ALA A 97 16.82 14.34 -4.99
C ALA A 97 17.78 13.36 -4.31
N TRP A 98 17.64 12.05 -4.57
CA TRP A 98 18.54 11.01 -4.06
C TRP A 98 19.98 11.14 -4.59
N LYS A 99 20.21 11.84 -5.72
CA LYS A 99 21.54 12.14 -6.26
C LYS A 99 22.26 13.24 -5.47
N TRP A 100 21.55 13.94 -4.59
CA TRP A 100 22.06 15.10 -3.86
C TRP A 100 22.02 14.83 -2.35
N PRO A 101 23.15 14.40 -1.74
CA PRO A 101 23.21 13.87 -0.37
C PRO A 101 22.82 14.85 0.75
N PHE A 102 22.67 16.14 0.45
CA PHE A 102 22.28 17.19 1.39
C PHE A 102 21.08 18.03 0.92
N SER A 103 20.26 17.51 0.00
CA SER A 103 19.03 18.22 -0.39
C SER A 103 17.99 18.17 0.73
N LEU A 104 17.22 19.25 0.89
CA LEU A 104 16.12 19.35 1.88
C LEU A 104 14.81 18.71 1.40
N GLY A 105 14.89 17.84 0.39
CA GLY A 105 13.72 17.36 -0.37
C GLY A 105 13.32 18.33 -1.48
N GLU A 106 12.38 17.87 -2.31
CA GLU A 106 11.74 18.60 -3.40
C GLU A 106 10.32 19.01 -2.99
#